data_AF-A0A1F9DH40-F1
#
_entry.id   AF-A0A1F9DH40-F1
#
_cell.length_a   1.000
_cell.length_b   1.000
_cell.length_c   1.000
_cell.angle_alpha   90.00
_cell.angle_beta   90.00
_cell.angle_gamma   90.00
#
_symmetry.space_group_name_H-M   'P 1'
#
loop_
_entity.id
_entity.type
_entity.pdbx_description
1 polymer ?
#
loop_
_entity_poly.entity_id
_entity_poly.type
_entity_poly.pdbx_seq_one_letter_code
_entity_poly.pdbx_strand_id
1 'polypeptide(L)'
;MGIEWTANLSTGIEWQDKHHKELFNKISRLLDAMTLGHGKEEVGSLFKFLDEYIVYHFEAEEQAMSRHGYPGAFIHTAEHTHFIEDIAALRKEFG
;
A
#
# COMPACT_ATOMS: atom_id res chain seq x y z
N MET A 1 10.70 13.67 8.43
CA MET A 1 9.49 13.99 7.66
C MET A 1 8.83 12.67 7.37
N GLY A 2 7.74 12.38 8.08
CA GLY A 2 6.96 11.16 7.86
C GLY A 2 5.90 11.41 6.79
N ILE A 3 5.46 10.33 6.15
CA ILE A 3 4.21 10.32 5.40
C ILE A 3 3.11 9.91 6.38
N GLU A 4 2.08 10.73 6.53
CA GLU A 4 1.01 10.48 7.49
C GLU A 4 -0.36 10.45 6.81
N TRP A 5 -1.19 9.52 7.24
CA TRP A 5 -2.59 9.52 6.84
C TRP A 5 -3.29 10.73 7.47
N THR A 6 -4.05 11.47 6.67
CA THR A 6 -4.85 12.61 7.14
C THR A 6 -6.28 12.45 6.65
N ALA A 7 -7.22 13.18 7.26
CA ALA A 7 -8.63 13.13 6.86
C ALA A 7 -8.87 13.49 5.39
N ASN A 8 -7.96 14.21 4.74
CA ASN A 8 -8.03 14.55 3.31
C ASN A 8 -7.83 13.33 2.38
N LEU A 9 -7.32 12.22 2.92
CA LEU A 9 -7.12 10.96 2.20
C LEU A 9 -8.26 9.96 2.46
N SER A 10 -9.30 10.37 3.21
CA SER A 10 -10.45 9.51 3.50
C SER A 10 -11.29 9.28 2.24
N THR A 11 -11.67 8.03 2.00
CA THR A 11 -12.65 7.66 0.96
C THR A 11 -14.09 7.73 1.47
N GLY A 12 -14.28 7.97 2.78
CA GLY A 12 -15.57 7.87 3.47
C GLY A 12 -16.03 6.43 3.73
N ILE A 13 -15.24 5.42 3.34
CA ILE A 13 -15.52 4.01 3.54
C ILE A 13 -14.59 3.47 4.63
N GLU A 14 -15.16 3.15 5.80
CA GLU A 14 -14.39 2.85 7.02
C GLU A 14 -13.31 1.78 6.85
N TRP A 15 -13.62 0.69 6.15
CA TRP A 15 -12.67 -0.41 5.98
C TRP A 15 -11.52 -0.05 5.04
N GLN A 16 -11.78 0.76 3.99
CA GLN A 16 -10.72 1.26 3.10
C GLN A 16 -9.80 2.21 3.86
N ASP A 17 -10.39 3.16 4.61
CA ASP A 17 -9.63 4.10 5.42
C ASP A 17 -8.78 3.39 6.49
N LYS A 18 -9.30 2.32 7.08
CA LYS A 18 -8.54 1.47 7.99
C LYS A 18 -7.36 0.83 7.28
N HIS A 19 -7.55 0.32 6.06
CA HIS A 19 -6.47 -0.28 5.30
C HIS A 19 -5.39 0.74 4.91
N HIS A 20 -5.80 1.90 4.42
CA HIS A 20 -4.89 3.00 4.10
C HIS A 20 -4.07 3.45 5.33
N LYS A 21 -4.69 3.60 6.50
CA LYS A 21 -3.98 4.01 7.72
C LYS A 21 -2.84 3.04 8.07
N GLU A 22 -3.07 1.73 7.96
CA GLU A 22 -2.01 0.75 8.23
C GLU A 22 -0.88 0.81 7.20
N LEU A 23 -1.20 1.04 5.92
CA LEU A 23 -0.19 1.25 4.88
C LEU A 23 0.68 2.47 5.19
N PHE A 24 0.07 3.63 5.48
CA PHE A 24 0.79 4.84 5.85
C PHE A 24 1.63 4.65 7.12
N ASN A 25 1.10 3.94 8.13
CA ASN A 25 1.84 3.61 9.34
C ASN A 25 3.11 2.79 9.04
N LYS A 26 3.09 1.85 8.08
CA LYS A 26 4.30 1.11 7.70
C LYS A 26 5.31 1.95 6.94
N ILE A 27 4.85 2.78 6.02
CA ILE A 27 5.75 3.67 5.28
C ILE A 27 6.39 4.69 6.22
N SER A 28 5.63 5.26 7.17
CA SER A 28 6.20 6.17 8.17
C SER A 28 7.29 5.51 9.01
N ARG A 29 7.06 4.27 9.48
CA ARG A 29 8.07 3.51 10.25
C ARG A 29 9.35 3.27 9.46
N LEU A 30 9.25 2.98 8.16
CA LEU A 30 10.42 2.86 7.29
C LEU A 30 11.20 4.17 7.26
N LEU A 31 10.53 5.29 7.00
CA LEU A 31 11.17 6.61 6.91
C LEU A 31 11.87 6.97 8.22
N ASP A 32 11.24 6.70 9.36
CA ASP A 32 11.83 6.92 10.67
C ASP A 32 13.08 6.04 10.87
N ALA A 33 13.02 4.76 10.54
CA ALA A 33 14.16 3.85 10.66
C ALA A 33 15.33 4.23 9.73
N MET A 34 15.05 4.74 8.54
CA MET A 34 16.06 5.30 7.64
C MET A 34 16.80 6.46 8.29
N THR A 35 16.11 7.35 9.02
CA THR A 35 16.76 8.46 9.75
C THR A 35 17.63 8.00 10.91
N LEU A 36 17.34 6.82 11.48
CA LEU A 36 18.08 6.23 12.59
C LEU A 36 19.21 5.28 12.14
N GLY A 37 19.41 5.10 10.84
CA GLY A 37 20.45 4.20 10.29
C GLY A 37 20.07 2.71 10.26
N HIS A 38 18.79 2.38 10.51
CA HIS A 38 18.24 1.01 10.50
C HIS A 38 17.39 0.74 9.24
N GLY A 39 17.60 1.52 8.17
CA GLY A 39 16.76 1.46 6.98
C GLY A 39 16.80 0.10 6.27
N LYS A 40 17.95 -0.58 6.26
CA LYS A 40 18.11 -1.84 5.51
C LYS A 40 17.26 -2.98 6.09
N GLU A 41 17.20 -3.08 7.41
CA GLU A 41 16.38 -4.07 8.11
C GLU A 41 14.89 -3.78 7.90
N GLU A 42 14.48 -2.52 8.00
CA GLU A 42 13.07 -2.13 7.82
C GLU A 42 12.60 -2.21 6.37
N VAL A 43 13.48 -2.03 5.37
CA VAL A 43 13.14 -2.27 3.95
C VAL A 43 12.68 -3.71 3.73
N GLY A 44 13.37 -4.70 4.33
CA GLY A 44 12.96 -6.11 4.21
C GLY A 44 11.60 -6.39 4.85
N SER A 45 11.35 -5.79 6.02
CA SER A 45 10.06 -5.83 6.73
C SER A 45 8.93 -5.22 5.89
N LEU A 46 9.20 -4.07 5.25
CA LEU A 46 8.27 -3.39 4.38
C LEU A 46 7.90 -4.23 3.16
N PHE A 47 8.86 -4.83 2.46
CA PHE A 47 8.54 -5.66 1.29
C PHE A 47 7.62 -6.83 1.64
N LYS A 48 7.90 -7.51 2.76
CA LYS A 48 7.01 -8.57 3.25
C LYS A 48 5.61 -8.05 3.56
N PHE A 49 5.52 -6.88 4.20
CA PHE A 49 4.23 -6.25 4.46
C PHE A 49 3.49 -5.91 3.16
N LEU A 50 4.18 -5.34 2.16
CA LEU A 50 3.56 -4.99 0.89
C LEU A 50 3.06 -6.25 0.16
N ASP A 51 3.84 -7.32 0.08
CA ASP A 51 3.44 -8.57 -0.59
C ASP A 51 2.13 -9.16 -0.03
N GLU A 52 1.92 -9.05 1.29
CA GLU A 52 0.75 -9.64 1.96
C GLU A 52 -0.41 -8.63 2.05
N TYR A 53 -0.12 -7.43 2.54
CA TYR A 53 -1.12 -6.45 2.93
C TYR A 53 -1.68 -5.66 1.74
N ILE A 54 -0.84 -5.26 0.79
CA ILE A 54 -1.32 -4.47 -0.35
C ILE A 54 -2.18 -5.33 -1.27
N VAL A 55 -1.79 -6.60 -1.46
CA VAL A 55 -2.56 -7.56 -2.27
C VAL A 55 -3.92 -7.79 -1.63
N TYR A 56 -3.97 -8.03 -0.31
CA TYR A 56 -5.23 -8.17 0.43
C TYR A 56 -6.13 -6.92 0.30
N HIS A 57 -5.55 -5.73 0.41
CA HIS A 57 -6.28 -4.48 0.29
C HIS A 57 -6.84 -4.28 -1.12
N PHE A 58 -6.03 -4.47 -2.16
CA PHE A 58 -6.45 -4.35 -3.56
C PHE A 58 -7.52 -5.37 -3.93
N GLU A 59 -7.37 -6.63 -3.52
CA GLU A 59 -8.40 -7.66 -3.75
C GLU A 59 -9.75 -7.27 -3.11
N ALA A 60 -9.73 -6.67 -1.91
CA ALA A 60 -10.95 -6.22 -1.24
C ALA A 60 -11.62 -5.07 -2.01
N GLU A 61 -10.85 -4.11 -2.52
CA GLU A 61 -11.36 -3.00 -3.32
C GLU A 61 -11.89 -3.47 -4.67
N GLU A 62 -11.17 -4.34 -5.36
CA GLU A 62 -11.59 -4.93 -6.65
C GLU A 62 -12.88 -5.73 -6.51
N GLN A 63 -13.01 -6.52 -5.45
CA GLN A 63 -14.26 -7.22 -5.16
C GLN A 63 -15.40 -6.23 -4.90
N ALA A 64 -15.18 -5.16 -4.13
CA ALA A 64 -16.20 -4.16 -3.87
C ALA A 64 -16.60 -3.41 -5.16
N MET A 65 -15.61 -2.95 -5.93
CA MET A 65 -15.81 -2.26 -7.21
C MET A 65 -16.59 -3.13 -8.20
N SER A 66 -16.23 -4.41 -8.33
CA SER A 66 -16.93 -5.36 -9.20
C SER A 66 -18.36 -5.62 -8.73
N ARG A 67 -18.57 -5.89 -7.44
CA ARG A 67 -19.91 -6.15 -6.85
C ARG A 67 -20.86 -4.96 -7.03
N HIS A 68 -20.36 -3.74 -6.97
CA HIS A 68 -21.15 -2.53 -7.10
C HIS A 68 -21.17 -1.92 -8.51
N GLY A 69 -20.51 -2.56 -9.50
CA GLY A 69 -20.48 -2.08 -10.87
C GLY A 69 -19.80 -0.72 -11.04
N TYR A 70 -18.73 -0.47 -10.27
CA TYR A 70 -17.97 0.78 -10.36
C TYR A 70 -17.44 0.98 -11.79
N PRO A 71 -17.79 2.08 -12.49
CA PRO A 71 -17.42 2.27 -13.89
C PRO A 71 -15.91 2.27 -14.15
N GLY A 72 -15.11 2.67 -13.16
CA GLY A 72 -13.65 2.73 -13.26
C GLY A 72 -12.93 1.44 -12.87
N ALA A 73 -13.63 0.34 -12.56
CA ALA A 73 -13.03 -0.86 -11.98
C ALA A 73 -11.87 -1.41 -12.81
N PHE A 74 -12.04 -1.48 -14.14
CA PHE A 74 -11.01 -2.01 -15.03
C PHE A 74 -9.71 -1.20 -14.99
N ILE A 75 -9.81 0.14 -15.01
CA ILE A 75 -8.64 1.02 -14.96
C ILE A 75 -7.99 0.94 -13.59
N HIS A 76 -8.77 0.94 -12.51
CA HIS A 76 -8.26 0.89 -11.15
C HIS A 76 -7.52 -0.43 -10.85
N THR A 77 -8.06 -1.58 -11.28
CA THR A 77 -7.36 -2.88 -11.18
C THR A 77 -6.04 -2.88 -11.98
N ALA A 78 -5.97 -2.19 -13.11
CA ALA A 78 -4.73 -2.06 -13.86
C ALA A 78 -3.68 -1.23 -13.09
N GLU A 79 -4.10 -0.16 -12.40
CA GLU A 79 -3.21 0.63 -11.52
C GLU A 79 -2.69 -0.20 -10.35
N HIS A 80 -3.52 -1.03 -9.73
CA HIS A 80 -3.10 -1.99 -8.69
C HIS A 80 -2.07 -3.00 -9.21
N THR A 81 -2.32 -3.55 -10.40
CA THR A 81 -1.42 -4.52 -11.03
C THR A 81 -0.06 -3.89 -11.30
N HIS A 82 -0.05 -2.68 -11.87
CA HIS A 82 1.18 -1.94 -12.14
C HIS A 82 1.97 -1.63 -10.85
N PHE A 83 1.28 -1.22 -9.79
CA PHE A 83 1.92 -0.99 -8.49
C PHE A 83 2.60 -2.25 -7.95
N ILE A 84 1.96 -3.42 -8.04
CA ILE A 84 2.56 -4.70 -7.62
C ILE A 84 3.80 -5.02 -8.46
N GLU A 85 3.76 -4.78 -9.76
CA GLU A 85 4.91 -4.96 -10.65
C GLU A 85 6.09 -4.06 -10.27
N ASP A 86 5.83 -2.79 -9.96
CA ASP A 86 6.84 -1.83 -9.52
C ASP A 86 7.49 -2.26 -8.19
N ILE A 87 6.69 -2.73 -7.21
CA ILE A 87 7.22 -3.25 -5.95
C ILE A 87 8.08 -4.49 -6.18
N ALA A 88 7.65 -5.40 -7.07
CA ALA A 88 8.41 -6.60 -7.41
C ALA A 88 9.73 -6.26 -8.13
N ALA A 89 9.73 -5.25 -9.00
CA ALA A 89 10.93 -4.74 -9.65
C ALA A 89 11.89 -4.12 -8.64
N LEU A 90 11.39 -3.22 -7.79
CA LEU A 90 12.17 -2.57 -6.74
C LEU A 90 12.83 -3.59 -5.80
N ARG A 91 12.08 -4.61 -5.37
CA ARG A 91 12.62 -5.66 -4.50
C ARG A 91 13.82 -6.40 -5.12
N LYS A 92 13.83 -6.61 -6.43
CA LYS A 92 14.97 -7.24 -7.13
C LYS A 92 16.22 -6.37 -7.11
N GLU A 93 16.08 -5.05 -7.07
CA GLU A 93 17.23 -4.12 -6.97
C GLU A 93 17.84 -4.08 -5.57
N PHE A 94 17.03 -4.34 -4.54
CA PHE A 94 17.46 -4.39 -3.14
C PHE A 94 17.97 -5.77 -2.68
N GLY A 95 17.79 -6.80 -3.51
CA GLY A 95 18.19 -8.20 -3.25
C GLY A 95 19.62 -8.50 -3.66
#